data_AF-A0A1Q2YGX4-F1
#
_entry.id   AF-A0A1Q2YGX4-F1
#
_cell.length_a   1.000
_cell.length_b   1.000
_cell.length_c   1.000
_cell.angle_alpha   90.00
_cell.angle_beta   90.00
_cell.angle_gamma   90.00
#
_symmetry.space_group_name_H-M   'P 1'
#
loop_
_entity.id
_entity.type
_entity.pdbx_description
1 polymer ?
#
loop_
_entity_poly.entity_id
_entity_poly.type
_entity_poly.pdbx_seq_one_letter_code
_entity_poly.pdbx_strand_id
1 'polypeptide(L)'
;MGRKRSGLEGTAFEPPFYTPTIGSHAYKIPEDDETELLEIYTKLTQEKPDIEVDDLAGILENEFRMPVELVPSTQELHSWAIEGTNVVDFEKWLYNGYFWLLLNKHIDDVDMLWQDVWAALDPVTSKNGGEQVQRDKDALRSQRLYLSDVKKLIEVGKLDANAVSMLQTAGNGKVYIGYVDFFILLGRLGVFKA
;
A
#
# COMPACT_ATOMS: atom_id res chain seq x y z
N MET A 1 25.00 5.93 -39.93
CA MET A 1 25.01 5.66 -38.47
C MET A 1 23.57 5.65 -37.98
N GLY A 2 22.99 4.46 -37.82
CA GLY A 2 21.59 4.30 -37.41
C GLY A 2 21.44 4.40 -35.90
N ARG A 3 20.58 5.30 -35.42
CA ARG A 3 20.14 5.36 -34.03
C ARG A 3 19.37 4.08 -33.71
N LYS A 4 19.90 3.24 -32.81
CA LYS A 4 19.16 2.14 -32.19
C LYS A 4 17.97 2.74 -31.45
N ARG A 5 16.77 2.44 -31.93
CA ARG A 5 15.51 2.70 -31.22
C ARG A 5 15.53 1.86 -29.93
N SER A 6 15.29 2.47 -28.78
CA SER A 6 15.13 1.75 -27.53
C SER A 6 13.99 0.76 -27.67
N GLY A 7 14.27 -0.52 -27.48
CA GLY A 7 13.29 -1.61 -27.44
C GLY A 7 12.47 -1.61 -26.15
N LEU A 8 11.99 -0.45 -25.71
CA LEU A 8 10.90 -0.38 -24.75
C LEU A 8 9.62 -0.50 -25.58
N GLU A 9 9.28 -1.74 -25.93
CA GLU A 9 7.91 -2.08 -26.27
C GLU A 9 7.06 -1.63 -25.08
N GLY A 10 6.20 -0.64 -25.32
CA GLY A 10 5.23 -0.19 -24.35
C GLY A 10 4.23 -1.31 -24.14
N THR A 11 4.50 -2.20 -23.20
CA THR A 11 3.46 -2.96 -22.52
C THR A 11 2.80 -1.94 -21.59
N ALA A 12 1.75 -1.28 -22.09
CA ALA A 12 0.79 -0.62 -21.23
C ALA A 12 0.23 -1.71 -20.31
N PHE A 13 0.83 -1.85 -19.13
CA PHE A 13 0.32 -2.71 -18.08
C PHE A 13 -1.05 -2.14 -17.68
N GLU A 14 -2.04 -3.03 -17.58
CA GLU A 14 -3.34 -2.65 -17.03
C GLU A 14 -3.11 -2.08 -15.62
N PRO A 15 -3.75 -0.93 -15.33
CA PRO A 15 -3.40 -0.09 -14.19
C PRO A 15 -3.63 -0.83 -12.88
N PRO A 16 -2.65 -0.88 -11.96
CA PRO A 16 -2.90 -1.39 -10.63
C PRO A 16 -3.26 -0.21 -9.69
N PHE A 17 -4.12 -0.52 -8.72
CA PHE A 17 -4.54 0.34 -7.61
C PHE A 17 -5.45 1.50 -8.00
N TYR A 18 -6.67 1.14 -8.38
CA TYR A 18 -7.86 1.88 -7.99
C TYR A 18 -8.83 0.85 -7.43
N THR A 19 -9.53 1.16 -6.33
CA THR A 19 -10.87 0.61 -6.13
C THR A 19 -11.66 1.00 -7.37
N PRO A 20 -11.98 0.08 -8.29
CA PRO A 20 -12.75 0.44 -9.46
C PRO A 20 -14.13 0.91 -8.96
N THR A 21 -14.74 1.85 -9.65
CA THR A 21 -16.21 1.90 -9.66
C THR A 21 -16.68 0.51 -10.08
N ILE A 22 -17.34 -0.18 -9.15
CA ILE A 22 -17.90 -1.52 -9.36
C ILE A 22 -18.62 -1.54 -10.71
N GLY A 23 -18.17 -2.39 -11.64
CA GLY A 23 -18.85 -2.63 -12.92
C GLY A 23 -18.06 -2.42 -14.22
N SER A 24 -16.79 -1.98 -14.21
CA SER A 24 -16.01 -1.94 -15.47
C SER A 24 -14.55 -2.33 -15.26
N HIS A 25 -14.18 -3.52 -15.73
CA HIS A 25 -12.87 -4.19 -15.61
C HIS A 25 -12.59 -4.75 -14.21
N ALA A 26 -13.22 -5.89 -13.90
CA ALA A 26 -13.01 -6.64 -12.67
C ALA A 26 -11.54 -7.01 -12.53
N TYR A 27 -10.89 -6.43 -11.51
CA TYR A 27 -9.58 -6.85 -11.06
C TYR A 27 -9.66 -8.34 -10.73
N LYS A 28 -8.81 -9.17 -11.37
CA LYS A 28 -8.78 -10.60 -11.09
C LYS A 28 -7.87 -10.84 -9.89
N ILE A 29 -8.48 -11.11 -8.74
CA ILE A 29 -7.77 -11.57 -7.54
C ILE A 29 -7.13 -12.93 -7.89
N PRO A 30 -5.84 -13.17 -7.57
CA PRO A 30 -5.24 -14.48 -7.73
C PRO A 30 -6.00 -15.54 -6.93
N GLU A 31 -6.13 -16.75 -7.47
CA GLU A 31 -6.99 -17.81 -6.91
C GLU A 31 -6.62 -18.19 -5.47
N ASP A 32 -5.31 -18.23 -5.17
CA ASP A 32 -4.82 -18.53 -3.82
C ASP A 32 -5.24 -17.44 -2.82
N ASP A 33 -5.14 -16.17 -3.21
CA ASP A 33 -5.52 -15.04 -2.37
C ASP A 33 -7.05 -14.93 -2.20
N GLU A 34 -7.80 -15.20 -3.28
CA GLU A 34 -9.27 -15.26 -3.22
C GLU A 34 -9.73 -16.37 -2.29
N THR A 35 -9.11 -17.55 -2.38
CA THR A 35 -9.41 -18.69 -1.51
C THR A 35 -9.15 -18.33 -0.04
N GLU A 36 -8.00 -17.73 0.27
CA GLU A 36 -7.66 -17.27 1.61
C GLU A 36 -8.71 -16.29 2.17
N LEU A 37 -9.16 -15.31 1.36
CA LEU A 37 -10.20 -14.36 1.75
C LEU A 37 -11.56 -15.02 2.00
N LEU A 38 -11.93 -16.01 1.19
CA LEU A 38 -13.19 -16.76 1.34
C LEU A 38 -13.16 -17.66 2.58
N GLU A 39 -12.01 -18.24 2.91
CA GLU A 39 -11.83 -19.03 4.13
C GLU A 39 -11.98 -18.15 5.38
N ILE A 40 -11.34 -16.97 5.41
CA ILE A 40 -11.51 -16.00 6.50
C ILE A 40 -12.96 -15.55 6.62
N TYR A 41 -13.59 -15.18 5.50
CA TYR A 41 -15.00 -14.77 5.48
C TYR A 41 -15.93 -15.87 6.03
N THR A 42 -15.73 -17.11 5.57
CA THR A 42 -16.51 -18.27 6.01
C THR A 42 -16.33 -18.51 7.51
N LYS A 43 -15.09 -18.44 8.02
CA LYS A 43 -14.79 -18.58 9.45
C LYS A 43 -15.53 -17.52 10.28
N LEU A 44 -15.45 -16.25 9.88
CA LEU A 44 -16.09 -15.14 10.59
C LEU A 44 -17.61 -15.23 10.57
N THR A 45 -18.18 -15.78 9.50
CA THR A 45 -19.65 -15.88 9.32
C THR A 45 -20.30 -17.14 9.91
N GLN A 46 -19.52 -18.03 10.53
CA GLN A 46 -20.05 -19.23 11.19
C GLN A 46 -20.93 -18.91 12.40
N GLU A 47 -20.55 -17.91 13.20
CA GLU A 47 -21.26 -17.55 14.43
C GLU A 47 -22.19 -16.35 14.25
N LYS A 48 -21.84 -15.43 13.34
CA LYS A 48 -22.59 -14.22 13.03
C LYS A 48 -22.79 -14.15 11.51
N PRO A 49 -24.02 -14.08 10.99
CA PRO A 49 -24.26 -14.22 9.54
C PRO A 49 -23.61 -13.12 8.69
N ASP A 50 -23.41 -11.94 9.28
CA ASP A 50 -22.89 -10.76 8.60
C ASP A 50 -21.67 -10.20 9.34
N ILE A 51 -20.66 -9.74 8.59
CA ILE A 51 -19.53 -8.99 9.13
C ILE A 51 -19.95 -7.53 9.29
N GLU A 52 -19.80 -6.97 10.48
CA GLU A 52 -20.05 -5.55 10.72
C GLU A 52 -18.78 -4.72 10.53
N VAL A 53 -18.92 -3.48 10.07
CA VAL A 53 -17.78 -2.58 9.85
C VAL A 53 -17.02 -2.33 11.16
N ASP A 54 -17.73 -2.27 12.28
CA ASP A 54 -17.15 -2.07 13.60
C ASP A 54 -16.17 -3.20 13.99
N ASP A 55 -16.36 -4.40 13.43
CA ASP A 55 -15.49 -5.56 13.65
C ASP A 55 -14.24 -5.52 12.75
N LEU A 56 -14.22 -4.73 11.66
CA LEU A 56 -13.18 -4.78 10.62
C LEU A 56 -11.79 -4.43 11.15
N ALA A 57 -11.66 -3.46 12.07
CA ALA A 57 -10.36 -3.11 12.63
C ALA A 57 -9.74 -4.32 13.34
N GLY A 58 -10.52 -5.00 14.18
CA GLY A 58 -10.09 -6.21 14.87
C GLY A 58 -9.83 -7.38 13.90
N ILE A 59 -10.58 -7.49 12.81
CA ILE A 59 -10.35 -8.52 11.78
C ILE A 59 -9.02 -8.26 11.06
N LEU A 60 -8.72 -7.02 10.66
CA LEU A 60 -7.46 -6.67 10.00
C LEU A 60 -6.26 -6.93 10.92
N GLU A 61 -6.38 -6.64 12.22
CA GLU A 61 -5.33 -6.91 13.19
C GLU A 61 -5.14 -8.43 13.44
N ASN A 62 -6.22 -9.18 13.65
CA ASN A 62 -6.12 -10.56 14.13
C ASN A 62 -6.03 -11.59 12.99
N GLU A 63 -6.83 -11.44 11.94
CA GLU A 63 -6.90 -12.39 10.83
C GLU A 63 -5.86 -12.04 9.75
N PHE A 64 -5.73 -10.75 9.40
CA PHE A 64 -4.77 -10.29 8.39
C PHE A 64 -3.39 -9.98 8.99
N ARG A 65 -3.28 -9.95 10.33
CA ARG A 65 -2.04 -9.66 11.06
C ARG A 65 -1.42 -8.30 10.73
N MET A 66 -2.27 -7.33 10.39
CA MET A 66 -1.84 -5.97 10.11
C MET A 66 -1.32 -5.29 11.39
N PRO A 67 -0.19 -4.57 11.32
CA PRO A 67 0.23 -3.68 12.40
C PRO A 67 -0.83 -2.61 12.68
N VAL A 68 -1.07 -2.34 13.97
CA VAL A 68 -2.14 -1.46 14.45
C VAL A 68 -2.06 -0.05 13.85
N GLU A 69 -0.86 0.46 13.62
CA GLU A 69 -0.62 1.78 13.06
C GLU A 69 -0.95 1.90 11.57
N LEU A 70 -1.12 0.76 10.88
CA LEU A 70 -1.53 0.69 9.48
C LEU A 70 -3.02 0.38 9.31
N VAL A 71 -3.72 0.02 10.39
CA VAL A 71 -5.16 -0.23 10.35
C VAL A 71 -5.88 1.08 9.96
N PRO A 72 -6.76 1.06 8.95
CA PRO A 72 -7.48 2.26 8.53
C PRO A 72 -8.32 2.86 9.65
N SER A 73 -8.55 4.16 9.55
CA SER A 73 -9.49 4.83 10.46
C SER A 73 -10.90 4.28 10.29
N THR A 74 -11.74 4.39 11.33
CA THR A 74 -13.15 3.97 11.30
C THR A 74 -13.91 4.58 10.11
N GLN A 75 -13.62 5.84 9.78
CA GLN A 75 -14.23 6.52 8.63
C GLN A 75 -13.86 5.84 7.29
N GLU A 76 -12.60 5.41 7.13
CA GLU A 76 -12.16 4.70 5.94
C GLU A 76 -12.77 3.29 5.88
N LEU A 77 -12.87 2.59 7.01
CA LEU A 77 -13.50 1.27 7.09
C LEU A 77 -14.99 1.32 6.69
N HIS A 78 -15.73 2.37 7.06
CA HIS A 78 -17.13 2.54 6.61
C HIS A 78 -17.30 2.60 5.10
N SER A 79 -16.25 2.90 4.32
CA SER A 79 -16.34 2.82 2.86
C SER A 79 -16.57 1.40 2.34
N TRP A 80 -16.31 0.38 3.17
CA TRP A 80 -16.51 -1.04 2.88
C TRP A 80 -17.96 -1.48 3.14
N ALA A 81 -18.77 -0.65 3.78
CA ALA A 81 -20.16 -0.98 4.06
C ALA A 81 -21.01 -1.01 2.78
N ILE A 82 -22.08 -1.79 2.82
CA ILE A 82 -23.22 -1.57 1.93
C ILE A 82 -23.81 -0.19 2.27
N GLU A 83 -24.20 0.57 1.23
CA GLU A 83 -24.68 1.95 1.42
C GLU A 83 -25.86 2.01 2.41
N GLY A 84 -25.70 2.80 3.47
CA GLY A 84 -26.72 2.99 4.50
C GLY A 84 -26.81 1.88 5.56
N THR A 85 -25.88 0.93 5.59
CA THR A 85 -25.84 -0.15 6.61
C THR A 85 -24.50 -0.17 7.36
N ASN A 86 -24.43 -0.99 8.42
CA ASN A 86 -23.17 -1.33 9.10
C ASN A 86 -22.60 -2.68 8.64
N VAL A 87 -23.14 -3.25 7.56
CA VAL A 87 -22.75 -4.57 7.05
C VAL A 87 -21.73 -4.39 5.95
N VAL A 88 -20.65 -5.16 6.01
CA VAL A 88 -19.59 -5.16 5.00
C VAL A 88 -20.14 -5.72 3.69
N ASP A 89 -19.92 -4.97 2.60
CA ASP A 89 -20.23 -5.42 1.25
C ASP A 89 -19.23 -6.51 0.82
N PHE A 90 -19.74 -7.64 0.34
CA PHE A 90 -18.91 -8.79 -0.03
C PHE A 90 -17.92 -8.50 -1.16
N GLU A 91 -18.29 -7.70 -2.16
CA GLU A 91 -17.34 -7.33 -3.21
C GLU A 91 -16.25 -6.42 -2.65
N LYS A 92 -16.61 -5.47 -1.79
CA LYS A 92 -15.64 -4.60 -1.13
C LYS A 92 -14.73 -5.39 -0.17
N TRP A 93 -15.26 -6.41 0.50
CA TRP A 93 -14.46 -7.36 1.27
C TRP A 93 -13.38 -8.02 0.42
N LEU A 94 -13.75 -8.57 -0.74
CA LEU A 94 -12.80 -9.21 -1.64
C LEU A 94 -11.72 -8.24 -2.12
N TYR A 95 -12.11 -7.08 -2.65
CA TYR A 95 -11.13 -6.14 -3.22
C TYR A 95 -10.25 -5.45 -2.18
N ASN A 96 -10.86 -4.93 -1.11
CA ASN A 96 -10.09 -4.24 -0.09
C ASN A 96 -9.33 -5.24 0.78
N GLY A 97 -9.96 -6.38 1.14
CA GLY A 97 -9.29 -7.46 1.85
C GLY A 97 -8.05 -7.94 1.10
N TYR A 98 -8.16 -8.16 -0.22
CA TYR A 98 -7.02 -8.52 -1.04
C TYR A 98 -5.87 -7.49 -0.94
N PHE A 99 -6.18 -6.19 -1.02
CA PHE A 99 -5.18 -5.14 -0.87
C PHE A 99 -4.42 -5.24 0.46
N TRP A 100 -5.13 -5.41 1.58
CA TRP A 100 -4.51 -5.52 2.90
C TRP A 100 -3.74 -6.81 3.09
N LEU A 101 -4.24 -7.92 2.53
CA LEU A 101 -3.54 -9.20 2.51
C LEU A 101 -2.21 -9.08 1.76
N LEU A 102 -2.22 -8.43 0.59
CA LEU A 102 -1.03 -8.21 -0.22
C LEU A 102 -0.03 -7.27 0.48
N LEU A 103 -0.52 -6.20 1.11
CA LEU A 103 0.32 -5.30 1.90
C LEU A 103 1.02 -6.08 3.03
N ASN A 104 0.30 -6.92 3.76
CA ASN A 104 0.88 -7.74 4.81
C ASN A 104 1.95 -8.71 4.26
N LYS A 105 1.68 -9.36 3.13
CA LYS A 105 2.64 -10.29 2.48
C LYS A 105 3.96 -9.61 2.10
N HIS A 106 3.94 -8.32 1.78
CA HIS A 106 5.12 -7.55 1.38
C HIS A 106 5.59 -6.53 2.42
N ILE A 107 5.10 -6.60 3.66
CA ILE A 107 5.31 -5.52 4.63
C ILE A 107 6.78 -5.32 4.98
N ASP A 108 7.56 -6.41 5.07
CA ASP A 108 8.99 -6.34 5.38
C ASP A 108 9.81 -5.75 4.22
N ASP A 109 9.43 -6.04 2.97
CA ASP A 109 10.06 -5.45 1.79
C ASP A 109 9.78 -3.94 1.72
N VAL A 110 8.54 -3.55 2.01
CA VAL A 110 8.13 -2.13 2.06
C VAL A 110 8.86 -1.41 3.20
N ASP A 111 8.96 -2.02 4.39
CA ASP A 111 9.70 -1.46 5.52
C ASP A 111 11.16 -1.19 5.15
N MET A 112 11.82 -2.14 4.50
CA MET A 112 13.22 -2.01 4.08
C MET A 112 13.39 -0.84 3.11
N LEU A 113 12.55 -0.77 2.07
CA LEU A 113 12.59 0.32 1.09
C LEU A 113 12.24 1.68 1.72
N TRP A 114 11.28 1.70 2.64
CA TRP A 114 10.88 2.90 3.35
C TRP A 114 12.01 3.40 4.27
N GLN A 115 12.70 2.50 4.95
CA GLN A 115 13.87 2.80 5.76
C GLN A 115 14.99 3.40 4.91
N ASP A 116 15.25 2.86 3.72
CA ASP A 116 16.27 3.37 2.80
C ASP A 116 15.98 4.80 2.32
N VAL A 117 14.70 5.11 2.04
CA VAL A 117 14.25 6.47 1.69
C VAL A 117 14.59 7.45 2.83
N TRP A 118 14.26 7.08 4.07
CA TRP A 118 14.52 7.94 5.22
C TRP A 118 15.99 8.01 5.62
N ALA A 119 16.78 6.96 5.39
CA ALA A 119 18.22 6.96 5.58
C ALA A 119 18.93 7.87 4.57
N ALA A 120 18.42 7.96 3.34
CA ALA A 120 18.93 8.88 2.33
C ALA A 120 18.61 10.36 2.65
N LEU A 121 17.48 10.63 3.30
CA LEU A 121 17.06 11.98 3.71
C LEU A 121 17.83 12.52 4.92
N ASP A 122 18.19 11.67 5.87
CA ASP A 122 18.95 12.06 7.07
C ASP A 122 20.19 11.17 7.27
N PRO A 123 21.29 11.47 6.57
CA PRO A 123 22.55 10.75 6.73
C PRO A 123 23.25 11.09 8.06
N VAL A 124 22.81 12.11 8.82
CA VAL A 124 23.48 12.53 10.07
C VAL A 124 23.22 11.52 11.18
N THR A 125 22.01 10.94 11.25
CA THR A 125 21.74 9.76 12.09
C THR A 125 22.60 8.54 11.75
N SER A 126 23.09 8.44 10.51
CA SER A 126 23.92 7.31 10.04
C SER A 126 25.43 7.53 10.25
N LYS A 127 25.84 8.79 10.49
CA LYS A 127 27.26 9.18 10.69
C LYS A 127 27.74 9.09 12.13
N ASN A 128 26.82 9.10 13.10
CA ASN A 128 27.15 8.75 14.49
C ASN A 128 27.18 7.23 14.59
N GLY A 129 28.28 6.66 14.10
CA GLY A 129 28.40 5.22 13.85
C GLY A 129 28.15 4.35 15.07
N GLY A 130 27.74 3.12 14.78
CA GLY A 130 27.86 2.01 15.72
C GLY A 130 26.56 1.31 16.10
N GLU A 131 25.52 1.37 15.28
CA GLU A 131 24.46 0.37 15.17
C GLU A 131 23.65 0.79 13.94
N GLN A 132 23.23 -0.15 13.09
CA GLN A 132 22.05 0.12 12.28
C GLN A 132 20.99 0.48 13.31
N VAL A 133 20.71 1.78 13.50
CA VAL A 133 19.59 2.21 14.32
C VAL A 133 18.41 1.63 13.57
N GLN A 134 17.96 0.46 14.02
CA GLN A 134 16.66 -0.11 13.71
C GLN A 134 15.71 0.96 14.22
N ARG A 135 15.46 1.95 13.36
CA ARG A 135 14.46 2.98 13.63
C ARG A 135 13.20 2.20 13.87
N ASP A 136 12.55 2.50 14.98
CA ASP A 136 11.28 1.90 15.36
C ASP A 136 10.36 1.89 14.12
N LYS A 137 10.06 0.67 13.63
CA LYS A 137 9.34 0.47 12.36
C LYS A 137 8.00 1.20 12.42
N ASP A 138 7.36 1.16 13.58
CA ASP A 138 6.05 1.75 13.86
C ASP A 138 6.13 3.30 13.75
N ALA A 139 7.20 3.89 14.29
CA ALA A 139 7.46 5.32 14.18
C ALA A 139 7.78 5.75 12.74
N LEU A 140 8.48 4.90 11.96
CA LEU A 140 8.78 5.17 10.56
C LEU A 140 7.55 5.09 9.67
N ARG A 141 6.68 4.07 9.86
CA ARG A 141 5.43 3.90 9.10
C ARG A 141 4.49 5.09 9.26
N SER A 142 4.55 5.76 10.40
CA SER A 142 3.78 6.97 10.70
C SER A 142 4.33 8.25 10.01
N GLN A 143 5.54 8.21 9.45
CA GLN A 143 6.14 9.38 8.80
C GLN A 143 5.49 9.69 7.44
N ARG A 144 5.61 10.96 7.04
CA ARG A 144 5.02 11.49 5.82
C ARG A 144 6.10 12.10 4.96
N LEU A 145 6.20 11.65 3.72
CA LEU A 145 7.13 12.16 2.74
C LEU A 145 6.49 13.35 2.02
N TYR A 146 7.06 14.54 2.20
CA TYR A 146 6.57 15.75 1.54
C TYR A 146 7.38 16.07 0.29
N LEU A 147 6.84 16.96 -0.55
CA LEU A 147 7.54 17.44 -1.75
C LEU A 147 8.94 18.03 -1.44
N SER A 148 9.13 18.63 -0.26
CA SER A 148 10.43 19.12 0.19
C SER A 148 11.46 18.02 0.35
N ASP A 149 11.07 16.85 0.83
CA ASP A 149 11.97 15.73 1.09
C ASP A 149 12.39 15.09 -0.23
N VAL A 150 11.45 14.99 -1.16
CA VAL A 150 11.69 14.48 -2.51
C VAL A 150 12.69 15.33 -3.25
N LYS A 151 12.57 16.66 -3.15
CA LYS A 151 13.56 17.57 -3.74
C LYS A 151 14.95 17.30 -3.19
N LYS A 152 15.08 17.07 -1.87
CA LYS A 152 16.37 16.68 -1.27
C LYS A 152 16.87 15.35 -1.83
N LEU A 153 16.00 14.35 -2.00
CA LEU A 153 16.37 13.04 -2.59
C LEU A 153 16.85 13.16 -4.04
N ILE A 154 16.26 14.06 -4.81
CA ILE A 154 16.72 14.38 -6.17
C ILE A 154 18.09 15.08 -6.12
N GLU A 155 18.27 16.04 -5.21
CA GLU A 155 19.53 16.76 -5.02
C GLU A 155 20.68 15.82 -4.63
N VAL A 156 20.42 14.79 -3.80
CA VAL A 156 21.42 13.77 -3.44
C VAL A 156 21.56 12.64 -4.48
N GLY A 157 20.88 12.75 -5.63
CA GLY A 157 20.98 11.80 -6.75
C GLY A 157 20.37 10.43 -6.47
N LYS A 158 19.47 10.33 -5.49
CA LYS A 158 18.78 9.09 -5.12
C LYS A 158 17.46 8.91 -5.87
N LEU A 159 16.89 10.00 -6.39
CA LEU A 159 15.69 10.00 -7.23
C LEU A 159 15.92 10.83 -8.51
N ASP A 160 15.19 10.49 -9.57
CA ASP A 160 15.14 11.26 -10.80
C ASP A 160 14.14 12.44 -10.68
N ALA A 161 14.30 13.48 -11.51
CA ALA A 161 13.42 14.64 -11.54
C ALA A 161 11.95 14.27 -11.82
N ASN A 162 11.72 13.16 -12.53
CA ASN A 162 10.38 12.62 -12.79
C ASN A 162 9.69 12.06 -11.52
N ALA A 163 10.42 11.87 -10.42
CA ALA A 163 9.82 11.42 -9.17
C ALA A 163 8.76 12.40 -8.65
N VAL A 164 8.94 13.71 -8.88
CA VAL A 164 7.99 14.75 -8.43
C VAL A 164 6.58 14.52 -8.98
N SER A 165 6.44 14.24 -10.28
CA SER A 165 5.14 14.00 -10.91
C SER A 165 4.53 12.66 -10.48
N MET A 166 5.36 11.63 -10.27
CA MET A 166 4.91 10.35 -9.74
C MET A 166 4.30 10.49 -8.34
N LEU A 167 4.90 11.31 -7.48
CA LEU A 167 4.41 11.51 -6.12
C LEU A 167 3.13 12.34 -6.06
N GLN A 168 3.01 13.36 -6.92
CA GLN A 168 1.76 14.12 -7.06
C GLN A 168 0.59 13.22 -7.50
N THR A 169 0.88 12.21 -8.31
CA THR A 169 -0.10 11.21 -8.75
C THR A 169 -0.43 10.20 -7.64
N ALA A 170 0.54 9.90 -6.77
CA ALA A 170 0.42 8.91 -5.72
C ALA A 170 -0.27 9.40 -4.45
N GLY A 171 -0.09 10.67 -4.08
CA GLY A 171 -0.72 11.24 -2.90
C GLY A 171 -2.25 11.26 -2.96
N ASN A 172 -2.87 10.89 -4.09
CA ASN A 172 -4.33 10.83 -4.27
C ASN A 172 -5.03 12.13 -3.82
N GLY A 173 -4.45 13.28 -4.17
CA GLY A 173 -4.91 14.62 -3.76
C GLY A 173 -4.31 15.14 -2.45
N LYS A 174 -3.55 14.34 -1.70
CA LYS A 174 -2.78 14.76 -0.52
C LYS A 174 -1.47 15.45 -0.91
N VAL A 175 -0.98 16.33 -0.03
CA VAL A 175 0.30 17.07 -0.20
C VAL A 175 1.52 16.25 0.26
N TYR A 176 1.28 15.02 0.72
CA TYR A 176 2.30 14.11 1.24
C TYR A 176 1.97 12.67 0.84
N ILE A 177 2.96 11.79 1.00
CA ILE A 177 2.83 10.34 0.84
C ILE A 177 3.06 9.68 2.19
N GLY A 178 2.08 8.90 2.64
CA GLY A 178 2.24 7.99 3.77
C GLY A 178 2.75 6.62 3.35
N TYR A 179 2.97 5.74 4.31
CA TYR A 179 3.46 4.38 4.08
C TYR A 179 2.57 3.55 3.12
N VAL A 180 1.25 3.61 3.29
CA VAL A 180 0.30 2.89 2.41
C VAL A 180 0.31 3.46 0.99
N ASP A 181 0.41 4.79 0.84
CA ASP A 181 0.53 5.45 -0.47
C ASP A 181 1.86 5.04 -1.16
N PHE A 182 2.93 4.83 -0.38
CA PHE A 182 4.21 4.33 -0.86
C PHE A 182 4.13 2.88 -1.34
N PHE A 183 3.43 2.00 -0.62
CA PHE A 183 3.17 0.64 -1.08
C PHE A 183 2.42 0.62 -2.43
N ILE A 184 1.38 1.44 -2.57
CA ILE A 184 0.63 1.60 -3.84
C ILE A 184 1.56 2.02 -4.98
N LEU A 185 2.48 2.94 -4.72
CA LEU A 185 3.50 3.36 -5.68
C LEU A 185 4.41 2.21 -6.11
N LEU A 186 4.96 1.46 -5.17
CA LEU A 186 5.84 0.32 -5.45
C LEU A 186 5.12 -0.75 -6.27
N GLY A 187 3.85 -1.01 -5.96
CA GLY A 187 3.00 -1.89 -6.77
C GLY A 187 2.82 -1.40 -8.21
N ARG A 188 2.59 -0.09 -8.42
CA ARG A 188 2.52 0.52 -9.77
C ARG A 188 3.83 0.44 -10.54
N LEU A 189 4.96 0.48 -9.84
CA LEU A 189 6.29 0.31 -10.42
C LEU A 189 6.61 -1.17 -10.72
N GLY A 190 5.76 -2.11 -10.30
CA GLY A 190 5.94 -3.55 -10.53
C GLY A 190 7.00 -4.17 -9.62
N VAL A 191 7.23 -3.60 -8.43
CA VAL A 191 8.25 -4.09 -7.47
C VAL A 191 7.87 -5.44 -6.87
N PHE A 192 6.58 -5.69 -6.64
CA PHE A 192 6.07 -6.91 -5.99
C PHE A 192 5.69 -8.00 -6.99
N LYS A 193 6.35 -8.08 -8.14
CA LYS A 193 6.12 -9.16 -9.10
C LYS A 193 6.76 -10.46 -8.59
N ALA A 194 5.93 -11.48 -8.41
CA ALA A 194 6.30 -12.89 -8.49
C ALA A 194 5.55 -13.52 -9.68
#